data_AF-A0AAE6MJS5-F1
#
_entry.id   AF-A0AAE6MJS5-F1
#
_cell.length_a   1.000
_cell.length_b   1.000
_cell.length_c   1.000
_cell.angle_alpha   90.00
_cell.angle_beta   90.00
_cell.angle_gamma   90.00
#
_symmetry.space_group_name_H-M   'P 1'
#
loop_
_entity.id
_entity.type
_entity.pdbx_description
1 polymer ?
#
loop_
_entity_poly.entity_id
_entity_poly.type
_entity_poly.pdbx_seq_one_letter_code
_entity_poly.pdbx_strand_id
1 'polypeptide(L)'
;MEKDNRLLPTHLSLFTGLFVCWQRNGFVSPFSVTRKTLMAFSKVASIATYHKCIRELDEYSYIRYQPSYHPKQGSLVYWPEAEAAAKKDTV
;
A
#
# COMPACT_ATOMS: atom_id res chain seq x y z
N MET A 1 0.74 1.83 13.62
CA MET A 1 1.44 0.58 13.24
C MET A 1 2.02 -0.16 14.44
N GLU A 2 2.79 0.46 15.34
CA GLU A 2 3.48 -0.23 16.46
C GLU A 2 2.61 -1.15 17.33
N LYS A 3 1.37 -0.77 17.62
CA LYS A 3 0.44 -1.55 18.47
C LYS A 3 -0.43 -2.54 17.69
N ASP A 4 -0.29 -2.61 16.37
CA ASP A 4 -1.12 -3.46 15.51
C ASP A 4 -0.47 -4.83 15.32
N ASN A 5 -0.86 -5.78 16.17
CA ASN A 5 -0.34 -7.15 16.16
C ASN A 5 -0.67 -7.94 14.87
N ARG A 6 -1.56 -7.41 14.00
CA ARG A 6 -1.84 -8.01 12.69
C ARG A 6 -0.71 -7.76 11.70
N LEU A 7 0.11 -6.73 11.92
CA LEU A 7 1.22 -6.38 11.03
C LEU A 7 2.46 -7.23 11.29
N LEU A 8 2.72 -8.14 10.36
CA LEU A 8 4.00 -8.84 10.25
C LEU A 8 5.12 -7.93 9.68
N PRO A 9 6.40 -8.25 9.91
CA PRO A 9 7.54 -7.52 9.32
C PRO A 9 7.48 -7.37 7.80
N THR A 10 6.86 -8.33 7.10
CA THR A 10 6.64 -8.28 5.65
C THR A 10 5.73 -7.12 5.24
N HIS A 11 4.74 -6.76 6.06
CA HIS A 11 3.90 -5.58 5.84
C HIS A 11 4.71 -4.30 5.96
N LEU A 12 5.53 -4.18 7.01
CA LEU A 12 6.39 -3.00 7.22
C LEU A 12 7.40 -2.84 6.07
N SER A 13 7.98 -3.94 5.61
CA SER A 13 8.89 -3.93 4.48
C SER A 13 8.18 -3.50 3.18
N LEU A 14 6.96 -4.00 2.95
CA LEU A 14 6.16 -3.61 1.79
C LEU A 14 5.71 -2.15 1.85
N PHE A 15 5.30 -1.68 3.02
CA PHE A 15 4.94 -0.29 3.29
C PHE A 15 6.13 0.65 3.07
N THR A 16 7.32 0.27 3.52
CA THR A 16 8.56 1.00 3.23
C THR A 16 8.83 1.06 1.73
N GLY A 17 8.61 -0.04 1.00
CA GLY A 17 8.71 -0.06 -0.47
C GLY A 17 7.71 0.89 -1.15
N LEU A 18 6.48 1.00 -0.63
CA LEU A 18 5.48 1.96 -1.10
C LEU A 18 5.93 3.40 -0.86
N PHE A 19 6.49 3.69 0.32
CA PHE A 19 7.03 5.01 0.66
C PHE A 19 8.15 5.44 -0.29
N VAL A 20 9.08 4.52 -0.60
CA VAL A 20 10.15 4.78 -1.58
C VAL A 20 9.58 5.07 -2.98
N CYS A 21 8.56 4.33 -3.41
CA CYS A 21 7.88 4.60 -4.68
C CYS A 21 7.21 5.98 -4.70
N TRP A 22 6.50 6.35 -3.62
CA TRP A 22 5.87 7.66 -3.49
C TRP A 22 6.89 8.80 -3.54
N GLN A 23 8.00 8.69 -2.80
CA GLN A 23 9.11 9.65 -2.86
C GLN A 23 9.64 9.82 -4.30
N ARG A 24 9.84 8.71 -5.02
CA ARG A 24 10.33 8.74 -6.42
C ARG A 24 9.31 9.34 -7.41
N ASN A 25 8.03 9.34 -7.08
CA ASN A 25 6.97 9.99 -7.84
C ASN A 25 6.72 11.44 -7.40
N GLY A 26 7.67 12.07 -6.70
CA GLY A 26 7.59 13.48 -6.31
C GLY A 26 6.56 13.75 -5.21
N PHE A 27 6.30 12.77 -4.35
CA PHE A 27 5.37 12.89 -3.22
C PHE A 27 3.89 13.15 -3.62
N VAL A 28 3.51 12.83 -4.85
CA VAL A 28 2.13 12.97 -5.34
C VAL A 28 1.32 11.71 -5.02
N SER A 29 0.07 11.90 -4.59
CA SER A 29 -0.92 10.83 -4.41
C SER A 29 -2.10 11.05 -5.36
N PRO A 30 -2.61 10.01 -6.05
CA PRO A 30 -2.09 8.64 -6.08
C PRO A 30 -0.75 8.52 -6.82
N PHE A 31 -0.06 7.42 -6.58
CA PHE A 31 1.15 7.04 -7.30
C PHE A 31 1.04 5.64 -7.91
N SER A 32 1.68 5.46 -9.08
CA SER A 32 1.69 4.17 -9.78
C SER A 32 2.79 3.27 -9.24
N VAL A 33 2.45 1.99 -9.05
CA VAL A 33 3.36 0.94 -8.59
C VAL A 33 3.25 -0.30 -9.47
N THR A 34 4.36 -1.02 -9.58
CA THR A 34 4.38 -2.37 -10.16
C THR A 34 4.77 -3.39 -9.10
N ARG A 35 4.22 -4.60 -9.21
CA ARG A 35 4.59 -5.72 -8.34
C ARG A 35 6.11 -5.94 -8.33
N LYS A 36 6.74 -5.93 -9.52
CA LYS A 36 8.18 -6.16 -9.68
C LYS A 36 9.00 -5.15 -8.89
N THR A 37 8.66 -3.86 -9.00
CA THR A 37 9.34 -2.78 -8.29
C THR A 37 9.14 -2.91 -6.77
N LEU A 38 7.90 -3.12 -6.31
CA LEU A 38 7.61 -3.22 -4.88
C LEU A 38 8.27 -4.43 -4.23
N MET A 39 8.18 -5.61 -4.85
CA MET A 39 8.86 -6.82 -4.37
C MET A 39 10.38 -6.61 -4.24
N ALA A 40 11.00 -5.90 -5.18
CA ALA A 40 12.44 -5.61 -5.13
C ALA A 40 12.82 -4.68 -3.96
N PHE A 41 12.03 -3.62 -3.71
CA PHE A 41 12.28 -2.70 -2.59
C PHE A 41 11.95 -3.33 -1.23
N SER A 42 10.88 -4.11 -1.15
CA SER A 42 10.42 -4.73 0.09
C SER A 42 11.10 -6.05 0.42
N LYS A 43 12.02 -6.53 -0.44
CA LYS A 43 12.67 -7.85 -0.29
C LYS A 43 11.69 -9.02 -0.15
N VAL A 44 10.48 -8.87 -0.71
CA VAL A 44 9.48 -9.95 -0.74
C VAL A 44 9.71 -10.78 -1.99
N ALA A 45 10.14 -12.03 -1.82
CA ALA A 45 10.39 -12.95 -2.93
C ALA A 45 9.14 -13.72 -3.40
N SER A 46 8.19 -13.96 -2.50
CA SER A 46 6.97 -14.72 -2.78
C SER A 46 5.86 -13.82 -3.34
N ILE A 47 5.35 -14.19 -4.52
CA ILE A 47 4.20 -13.53 -5.15
C ILE A 47 2.95 -13.64 -4.26
N ALA A 48 2.72 -14.82 -3.66
CA ALA A 48 1.59 -15.04 -2.77
C ALA A 48 1.68 -14.13 -1.53
N THR A 49 2.87 -14.02 -0.93
CA THR A 49 3.12 -13.14 0.21
C THR A 49 2.92 -11.66 -0.15
N TYR A 50 3.40 -11.23 -1.32
CA TYR A 50 3.14 -9.87 -1.81
C TYR A 50 1.64 -9.57 -1.89
N HIS A 51 0.88 -10.46 -2.55
CA HIS A 51 -0.55 -10.25 -2.73
C HIS A 51 -1.33 -10.31 -1.42
N LYS A 52 -0.91 -11.16 -0.49
CA LYS A 52 -1.50 -11.19 0.85
C LYS A 52 -1.24 -9.86 1.58
N CYS A 53 0.02 -9.46 1.72
CA CYS A 53 0.37 -8.27 2.50
C CYS A 53 -0.17 -6.97 1.90
N ILE A 54 -0.21 -6.82 0.57
CA ILE A 54 -0.76 -5.58 -0.02
C ILE A 54 -2.27 -5.45 0.18
N ARG A 55 -3.01 -6.57 0.19
CA ARG A 55 -4.43 -6.59 0.51
C ARG A 55 -4.67 -6.34 2.00
N GLU A 56 -3.88 -6.96 2.87
CA GLU A 56 -3.97 -6.73 4.31
C GLU A 56 -3.68 -5.25 4.64
N LEU A 57 -2.70 -4.60 3.99
CA LEU A 57 -2.45 -3.17 4.16
C LEU A 57 -3.64 -2.28 3.73
N ASP A 58 -4.36 -2.67 2.68
CA ASP A 58 -5.58 -2.00 2.19
C ASP A 58 -6.76 -2.22 3.14
N GLU A 59 -7.01 -3.48 3.52
CA GLU A 59 -8.05 -3.88 4.49
C GLU A 59 -7.85 -3.22 5.86
N TYR A 60 -6.60 -3.05 6.30
CA TYR A 60 -6.27 -2.38 7.56
C TYR A 60 -6.22 -0.85 7.43
N SER A 61 -6.60 -0.30 6.27
CA SER A 61 -6.68 1.13 5.99
C SER A 61 -5.34 1.88 6.14
N TYR A 62 -4.21 1.17 6.00
CA TYR A 62 -2.89 1.81 5.95
C TYR A 62 -2.58 2.40 4.57
N ILE A 63 -3.25 1.92 3.53
CA ILE A 63 -3.23 2.43 2.16
C ILE A 63 -4.61 2.21 1.53
N ARG A 64 -4.86 2.81 0.36
CA ARG A 64 -5.89 2.35 -0.57
C ARG A 64 -5.24 1.72 -1.80
N TYR A 65 -5.48 0.45 -2.08
CA TYR A 65 -4.87 -0.26 -3.21
C TYR A 65 -5.86 -0.48 -4.36
N GLN A 66 -5.55 0.08 -5.52
CA GLN A 66 -6.34 -0.10 -6.74
C GLN A 66 -5.53 -0.88 -7.80
N PRO A 67 -5.74 -2.21 -7.91
CA PRO A 67 -5.00 -3.04 -8.84
C PRO A 67 -5.29 -2.65 -10.30
N SER A 68 -4.30 -2.81 -11.16
CA SER A 68 -4.45 -2.69 -12.62
C SER A 68 -3.74 -3.84 -13.31
N TYR A 69 -4.39 -4.38 -14.33
CA TYR A 69 -3.83 -5.39 -15.22
C TYR A 69 -3.16 -4.77 -16.45
N HIS A 70 -3.21 -3.43 -16.60
CA HIS A 70 -2.65 -2.75 -17.76
C HIS A 70 -1.13 -2.52 -17.60
N PRO A 71 -0.29 -3.08 -18.48
CA PRO A 71 1.17 -3.11 -18.30
C PRO A 71 1.83 -1.72 -18.25
N LYS A 72 1.21 -0.69 -18.84
CA LYS A 72 1.74 0.69 -18.81
C LYS A 72 1.20 1.55 -17.65
N GLN A 73 0.03 1.24 -17.10
CA GLN A 73 -0.61 2.11 -16.09
C GLN A 73 -0.18 1.73 -14.68
N GLY A 74 0.13 0.45 -14.43
CA GLY A 74 0.49 -0.04 -13.10
C GLY A 74 -0.70 0.03 -12.13
N SER A 75 -0.56 -0.58 -10.96
CA SER A 75 -1.57 -0.43 -9.91
C SER A 75 -1.43 0.95 -9.27
N LEU A 76 -2.52 1.54 -8.81
CA LEU A 76 -2.49 2.81 -8.09
C LEU A 76 -2.55 2.57 -6.59
N VAL A 77 -1.78 3.35 -5.85
CA VAL A 77 -1.82 3.39 -4.38
C VAL A 77 -2.11 4.82 -3.96
N TYR A 78 -3.01 4.95 -2.98
CA TYR A 78 -3.30 6.20 -2.31
C TYR A 78 -2.83 6.06 -0.87
N TRP A 79 -2.32 7.15 -0.31
CA TRP A 79 -2.23 7.25 1.15
C TRP A 79 -3.64 7.35 1.71
N PRO A 80 -3.89 6.83 2.92
CA PRO A 80 -5.16 7.06 3.57
C PRO A 80 -5.32 8.58 3.66
N GLU A 81 -6.44 9.09 3.18
CA GLU A 81 -6.79 10.48 3.46
C GLU A 81 -6.79 10.64 4.99
N ALA A 82 -6.17 11.71 5.48
CA ALA A 82 -6.43 12.12 6.85
C ALA A 82 -7.94 12.33 6.89
N GLU A 83 -8.65 11.49 7.65
CA GLU A 83 -10.10 11.57 7.72
C GLU A 83 -10.50 13.03 7.93
N ALA A 84 -11.33 13.52 7.01
CA ALA A 84 -12.30 14.52 7.38
C ALA A 84 -12.92 14.06 8.70
N ALA A 85 -12.63 14.81 9.76
CA ALA A 85 -13.22 14.64 11.06
C ALA A 85 -14.74 14.82 10.95
N ALA A 86 -15.51 13.77 10.64
CA ALA A 86 -16.96 13.79 10.76
C ALA A 86 -17.59 12.40 10.58
N LYS A 87 -18.05 11.85 11.71
CA LYS A 87 -19.38 11.26 11.87
C LYS A 87 -19.84 10.24 10.82
N LYS A 88 -19.82 8.97 11.22
CA LYS A 88 -21.01 8.12 11.02
C LYS A 88 -21.84 8.13 12.31
N ASP A 89 -22.52 9.25 12.55
CA ASP A 89 -23.74 9.28 13.35
C ASP A 89 -24.93 9.21 12.38
N THR A 90 -25.95 8.46 12.79
CA THR A 90 -27.34 8.53 12.32
C THR A 90 -27.67 7.78 11.02
N VAL A 91 -28.23 6.57 11.16
CA VAL A 91 -29.68 6.40 11.34
C VAL A 91 -29.91 5.40 12.48
#